data_AF-A0A939AWA6-F1
#
_entry.id   AF-A0A939AWA6-F1
#
_cell.length_a   1.000
_cell.length_b   1.000
_cell.length_c   1.000
_cell.angle_alpha   90.00
_cell.angle_beta   90.00
_cell.angle_gamma   90.00
#
_symmetry.space_group_name_H-M   'P 1'
#
loop_
_entity.id
_entity.type
_entity.pdbx_description
1 polymer ?
#
loop_
_entity_poly.entity_id
_entity_poly.type
_entity_poly.pdbx_seq_one_letter_code
_entity_poly.pdbx_strand_id
1 'polypeptide(L)'
;MPDLGLAWLLDKSVVRRAAEGISASLAAAPLTVEQSLALRLLRRGAQTSALVLITPETANILLHRAQLLAVRLLLNDVTPIRRGRYFSRWARRLRESGFTREDALVLSYGTFGLSSNGLILGVSAVVTFDRPMIHNFEAQQAKVFRRLTAMAAQLPSPYSDAALPRVLTPDDLLATKR
;
A
#
# COMPACT_ATOMS: atom_id res chain seq x y z
N MET A 1 -9.84 -19.22 13.03
CA MET A 1 -8.96 -19.01 11.87
C MET A 1 -8.59 -17.54 11.84
N PRO A 2 -7.32 -17.14 11.61
CA PRO A 2 -7.02 -15.73 11.47
C PRO A 2 -7.83 -15.23 10.28
N ASP A 3 -8.66 -14.23 10.53
CA ASP A 3 -9.36 -13.45 9.52
C ASP A 3 -8.33 -13.16 8.42
N LEU A 4 -8.60 -13.51 7.16
CA LEU A 4 -7.68 -13.24 6.04
C LEU A 4 -7.62 -11.73 5.73
N GLY A 5 -7.63 -10.90 6.78
CA GLY A 5 -6.41 -10.21 7.18
C GLY A 5 -6.13 -8.99 6.35
N LEU A 6 -7.07 -8.04 6.37
CA LEU A 6 -6.96 -6.66 5.90
C LEU A 6 -5.49 -6.23 5.67
N ALA A 7 -5.02 -6.26 4.42
CA ALA A 7 -3.66 -5.83 4.07
C ALA A 7 -3.70 -4.41 3.49
N TRP A 8 -2.75 -3.56 3.89
CA TRP A 8 -2.63 -2.17 3.41
C TRP A 8 -1.26 -1.95 2.79
N LEU A 9 -1.21 -1.42 1.58
CA LEU A 9 0.04 -0.97 0.96
C LEU A 9 0.21 0.53 1.18
N LEU A 10 1.24 0.92 1.92
CA LEU A 10 1.59 2.31 2.11
C LEU A 10 2.45 2.79 0.95
N ASP A 11 2.05 3.89 0.33
CA ASP A 11 2.90 4.60 -0.62
C ASP A 11 4.09 5.26 0.09
N LYS A 12 5.17 5.51 -0.67
CA LYS A 12 6.40 6.16 -0.24
C LYS A 12 6.15 7.46 0.52
N SER A 13 5.15 8.26 0.11
CA SER A 13 4.78 9.50 0.80
C SER A 13 4.35 9.26 2.25
N VAL A 14 3.46 8.27 2.48
CA VAL A 14 2.97 7.91 3.81
C VAL A 14 4.08 7.35 4.68
N VAL A 15 4.91 6.46 4.12
CA VAL A 15 6.06 5.86 4.81
C VAL A 15 7.07 6.94 5.25
N ARG A 16 7.34 7.92 4.39
CA ARG A 16 8.19 9.06 4.73
C ARG A 16 7.63 9.84 5.92
N ARG A 17 6.34 10.18 5.90
CA ARG A 17 5.69 10.90 7.00
C ARG A 17 5.67 10.12 8.30
N ALA A 18 5.54 8.80 8.24
CA ALA A 18 5.67 7.94 9.42
C ALA A 18 7.08 8.02 10.02
N ALA A 19 8.14 7.87 9.21
CA ALA A 19 9.53 7.97 9.68
C ALA A 19 9.85 9.36 10.28
N GLU A 20 9.40 10.43 9.63
CA GLU A 20 9.51 11.80 10.13
C GLU A 20 8.76 11.97 11.46
N GLY A 21 7.54 11.44 11.56
CA GLY A 21 6.72 11.51 12.77
C GLY A 21 7.34 10.75 13.95
N ILE A 22 7.92 9.56 13.71
CA ILE A 22 8.65 8.84 14.76
C ILE A 22 9.85 9.67 15.21
N SER A 23 10.61 10.25 14.28
CA SER A 23 11.76 11.10 14.60
C SER A 23 11.37 12.32 15.44
N ALA A 24 10.29 13.02 15.06
CA ALA A 24 9.77 14.15 15.80
C ALA A 24 9.29 13.75 17.20
N SER A 25 8.61 12.61 17.34
CA SER A 25 8.16 12.08 18.63
C SER A 25 9.34 11.78 19.57
N LEU A 26 10.42 11.18 19.05
CA LEU A 26 11.64 10.90 19.82
C LEU A 26 12.34 12.18 20.29
N ALA A 27 12.22 13.27 19.52
CA ALA A 27 12.77 14.58 19.85
C ALA A 27 11.82 15.47 20.66
N ALA A 28 10.64 14.96 21.07
CA ALA A 28 9.56 15.73 21.69
C ALA A 28 9.14 16.98 20.87
N ALA A 29 9.28 16.91 19.54
CA ALA A 29 8.87 17.96 18.63
C ALA A 29 7.39 17.81 18.23
N PRO A 30 6.68 18.91 17.93
CA PRO A 30 5.29 18.85 17.48
C PRO A 30 5.18 18.11 16.14
N LEU A 31 4.13 17.30 16.00
CA LEU A 31 3.82 16.57 14.78
C LEU A 31 2.99 17.42 13.81
N THR A 32 3.30 17.32 12.53
CA THR A 32 2.37 17.81 11.49
C THR A 32 1.14 16.91 11.40
N VAL A 33 0.08 17.40 10.75
CA VAL A 33 -1.16 16.62 10.53
C VAL A 33 -0.86 15.31 9.79
N GLU A 34 -0.07 15.36 8.71
CA GLU A 34 0.27 14.17 7.92
C GLU A 34 1.11 13.16 8.72
N GLN A 35 2.06 13.64 9.55
CA GLN A 35 2.84 12.78 10.43
C GLN A 35 1.94 12.10 11.46
N SER A 36 1.05 12.86 12.11
CA SER A 36 0.09 12.33 13.08
C SER A 36 -0.82 11.26 12.45
N LEU A 37 -1.34 11.52 11.25
CA LEU A 37 -2.17 10.55 10.51
C LEU A 37 -1.37 9.28 10.15
N ALA A 38 -0.14 9.41 9.67
CA ALA A 38 0.70 8.26 9.33
C ALA A 38 1.03 7.39 10.55
N LEU A 39 1.33 7.99 11.71
CA LEU A 39 1.56 7.25 12.95
C LEU A 39 0.29 6.57 13.47
N ARG A 40 -0.86 7.27 13.42
CA ARG A 40 -2.16 6.69 13.79
C ARG A 40 -2.51 5.50 12.90
N LEU A 41 -2.17 5.57 11.62
CA LEU A 41 -2.37 4.47 10.68
C LEU A 41 -1.54 3.23 11.06
N LEU A 42 -0.25 3.38 11.37
CA LEU A 42 0.59 2.27 11.85
C LEU A 42 0.02 1.64 13.12
N ARG A 43 -0.37 2.48 14.09
CA ARG A 43 -0.99 2.02 15.34
C ARG A 43 -2.30 1.26 15.09
N ARG A 44 -3.15 1.76 14.18
CA ARG A 44 -4.39 1.08 13.80
C ARG A 44 -4.09 -0.27 13.13
N GLY A 45 -3.05 -0.34 12.31
CA GLY A 45 -2.58 -1.57 11.68
C GLY A 45 -2.27 -2.63 12.73
N ALA A 46 -1.43 -2.28 13.71
CA ALA A 46 -1.09 -3.14 14.83
C ALA A 46 -2.33 -3.57 15.66
N GLN A 47 -3.23 -2.63 15.98
CA GLN A 47 -4.44 -2.91 16.78
C GLN A 47 -5.44 -3.84 16.08
N THR A 48 -5.48 -3.81 14.76
CA THR A 48 -6.42 -4.60 13.95
C THR A 48 -5.80 -5.85 13.35
N SER A 49 -4.54 -6.14 13.68
CA SER A 49 -3.72 -7.19 13.06
C SER A 49 -3.71 -7.11 11.53
N ALA A 50 -3.81 -5.89 10.98
CA ALA A 50 -3.71 -5.65 9.55
C ALA A 50 -2.26 -5.76 9.10
N LEU A 51 -2.03 -6.39 7.95
CA LEU A 51 -0.69 -6.48 7.38
C LEU A 51 -0.33 -5.14 6.72
N VAL A 52 0.58 -4.39 7.35
CA VAL A 52 1.06 -3.11 6.80
C VAL A 52 2.25 -3.39 5.88
N LEU A 53 2.05 -3.10 4.60
CA LEU A 53 2.96 -3.41 3.52
C LEU A 53 3.58 -2.16 2.94
N ILE A 54 4.79 -2.29 2.40
CA ILE A 54 5.48 -1.26 1.60
C ILE A 54 6.05 -1.87 0.32
N THR A 55 6.32 -1.04 -0.68
CA THR A 55 6.97 -1.52 -1.90
C THR A 55 8.45 -1.92 -1.62
N PRO A 56 9.02 -2.88 -2.36
CA PRO A 56 10.45 -3.21 -2.28
C PRO A 56 11.36 -2.00 -2.47
N GLU A 57 10.98 -1.10 -3.37
CA GLU A 57 11.72 0.13 -3.64
C GLU A 57 11.77 1.03 -2.39
N THR A 58 10.65 1.14 -1.68
CA THR A 58 10.58 1.88 -0.40
C THR A 58 11.36 1.18 0.71
N ALA A 59 11.24 -0.15 0.81
CA ALA A 59 11.99 -0.95 1.78
C ALA A 59 13.50 -0.78 1.59
N ASN A 60 13.98 -0.82 0.35
CA ASN A 60 15.39 -0.60 0.03
C ASN A 60 15.86 0.79 0.49
N ILE A 61 15.07 1.84 0.26
CA ILE A 61 15.41 3.20 0.72
C ILE A 61 15.53 3.24 2.25
N LEU A 62 14.60 2.59 2.98
CA LEU A 62 14.65 2.53 4.44
C LEU A 62 15.87 1.75 4.94
N LEU A 63 16.22 0.62 4.32
CA LEU A 63 17.39 -0.17 4.71
C LEU A 63 18.70 0.62 4.61
N HIS A 64 18.85 1.48 3.59
CA HIS A 64 20.00 2.39 3.47
C HIS A 64 20.03 3.51 4.52
N ARG A 65 18.95 3.66 5.30
CA ARG A 65 18.80 4.63 6.38
C ARG A 65 18.60 3.95 7.74
N ALA A 66 18.91 2.66 7.86
CA ALA A 66 18.70 1.86 9.06
C ALA A 66 19.55 2.31 10.26
N GLN A 67 20.53 3.20 10.07
CA GLN A 67 21.25 3.85 11.17
C GLN A 67 20.35 4.80 11.99
N LEU A 68 19.26 5.31 11.40
CA LEU A 68 18.32 6.18 12.11
C LEU A 68 17.36 5.33 12.96
N LEU A 69 17.30 5.60 14.27
CA LEU A 69 16.42 4.86 15.19
C LEU A 69 14.96 4.86 14.71
N ALA A 70 14.46 5.99 14.23
CA ALA A 70 13.10 6.10 13.70
C ALA A 70 12.82 5.14 12.53
N VAL A 71 13.81 4.93 11.66
CA VAL A 71 13.70 4.01 10.53
C VAL A 71 13.70 2.56 11.02
N ARG A 72 14.53 2.22 12.01
CA ARG A 72 14.53 0.88 12.62
C ARG A 72 13.20 0.55 13.28
N LEU A 73 12.62 1.51 14.01
CA LEU A 73 11.31 1.35 14.62
C LEU A 73 10.24 1.13 13.55
N LEU A 74 10.22 1.96 12.50
CA LEU A 74 9.30 1.80 11.38
C LEU A 74 9.42 0.44 10.69
N LEU A 75 10.65 -0.06 10.49
CA LEU A 75 10.89 -1.36 9.85
C LEU A 75 10.34 -2.55 10.65
N ASN A 76 10.08 -2.39 11.95
CA ASN A 76 9.42 -3.43 12.75
C ASN A 76 7.91 -3.51 12.47
N ASP A 77 7.31 -2.41 11.99
CA ASP A 77 5.87 -2.28 11.80
C ASP A 77 5.42 -2.51 10.35
N VAL A 78 6.35 -2.66 9.40
CA VAL A 78 6.05 -2.78 7.97
C VAL A 78 6.75 -3.97 7.33
N THR A 79 6.11 -4.56 6.32
CA THR A 79 6.67 -5.70 5.58
C THR A 79 6.75 -5.38 4.08
N PRO A 80 7.87 -5.68 3.38
CA PRO A 80 7.93 -5.51 1.94
C PRO A 80 6.97 -6.47 1.20
N ILE A 81 6.14 -5.94 0.32
CA ILE A 81 5.32 -6.73 -0.61
C ILE A 81 6.19 -7.26 -1.76
N ARG A 82 5.89 -8.44 -2.29
CA ARG A 82 6.60 -9.03 -3.44
C ARG A 82 5.79 -8.88 -4.72
N ARG A 83 6.46 -8.81 -5.87
CA ARG A 83 5.79 -8.87 -7.17
C ARG A 83 5.25 -10.28 -7.40
N GLY A 84 3.95 -10.42 -7.65
CA GLY A 84 3.36 -11.66 -8.15
C GLY A 84 3.55 -11.81 -9.66
N ARG A 85 3.20 -12.99 -10.18
CA ARG A 85 3.47 -13.39 -11.57
C ARG A 85 2.92 -12.42 -12.62
N TYR A 86 1.73 -11.86 -12.38
CA TYR A 86 1.02 -11.02 -13.34
C TYR A 86 1.18 -9.51 -13.11
N PHE A 87 2.04 -9.12 -12.17
CA PHE A 87 2.35 -7.73 -11.82
C PHE A 87 2.67 -6.88 -13.05
N SER A 88 3.68 -7.27 -13.84
CA SER A 88 4.17 -6.46 -14.96
C SER A 88 3.13 -6.33 -16.08
N ARG A 89 2.37 -7.40 -16.34
CA ARG A 89 1.28 -7.41 -17.33
C ARG A 89 0.18 -6.42 -16.92
N TRP A 90 -0.16 -6.40 -15.64
CA TRP A 90 -1.16 -5.50 -15.10
C TRP A 90 -0.69 -4.04 -15.08
N ALA A 91 0.55 -3.78 -14.68
CA ALA A 91 1.14 -2.43 -14.73
C ALA A 91 1.08 -1.82 -16.14
N ARG A 92 1.34 -2.62 -17.18
CA ARG A 92 1.20 -2.18 -18.57
C ARG A 92 -0.25 -1.78 -18.91
N ARG A 93 -1.23 -2.59 -18.52
CA ARG A 93 -2.67 -2.31 -18.77
C ARG A 93 -3.19 -1.09 -18.01
N LEU A 94 -2.63 -0.82 -16.84
CA LEU A 94 -2.91 0.42 -16.09
C LEU A 94 -2.34 1.63 -16.83
N ARG A 95 -1.09 1.57 -17.32
CA ARG A 95 -0.52 2.66 -18.12
C ARG A 95 -1.32 2.98 -19.38
N GLU A 96 -1.81 1.97 -20.09
CA GLU A 96 -2.74 2.14 -21.22
C GLU A 96 -4.07 2.80 -20.83
N SER A 97 -4.40 2.83 -19.55
CA SER A 97 -5.59 3.50 -19.00
C SER A 97 -5.31 4.92 -18.51
N GLY A 98 -4.08 5.43 -18.68
CA GLY A 98 -3.71 6.82 -18.33
C GLY A 98 -3.02 6.98 -16.97
N PHE A 99 -2.65 5.89 -16.29
CA PHE A 99 -1.87 5.98 -15.06
C PHE A 99 -0.40 6.27 -15.36
N THR A 100 0.24 7.05 -14.48
CA THR A 100 1.69 7.25 -14.55
C THR A 100 2.42 5.92 -14.33
N ARG A 101 3.73 5.90 -14.63
CA ARG A 101 4.53 4.70 -14.38
C ARG A 101 4.57 4.33 -12.90
N GLU A 102 4.65 5.32 -12.00
CA GLU A 102 4.74 5.10 -10.56
C GLU A 102 3.39 4.58 -10.01
N ASP A 103 2.28 5.25 -10.33
CA ASP A 103 0.95 4.84 -9.89
C ASP A 103 0.59 3.44 -10.38
N ALA A 104 0.91 3.14 -11.64
CA ALA A 104 0.65 1.83 -12.21
C ALA A 104 1.42 0.71 -11.48
N LEU A 105 2.64 0.99 -10.99
CA LEU A 105 3.41 0.02 -10.21
C LEU A 105 2.80 -0.17 -8.81
N VAL A 106 2.46 0.92 -8.12
CA VAL A 106 1.84 0.85 -6.78
C VAL A 106 0.51 0.10 -6.83
N LEU A 107 -0.37 0.43 -7.78
CA LEU A 107 -1.63 -0.27 -7.99
C LEU A 107 -1.43 -1.74 -8.39
N SER A 108 -0.35 -2.04 -9.13
CA SER A 108 -0.03 -3.41 -9.49
C SER A 108 0.44 -4.24 -8.31
N TYR A 109 1.17 -3.64 -7.37
CA TYR A 109 1.45 -4.29 -6.09
C TYR A 109 0.16 -4.48 -5.30
N GLY A 110 -0.73 -3.49 -5.30
CA GLY A 110 -2.00 -3.61 -4.61
C GLY A 110 -2.94 -4.67 -5.20
N THR A 111 -2.79 -5.02 -6.49
CA THR A 111 -3.66 -6.01 -7.17
C THR A 111 -3.03 -7.41 -7.24
N PHE A 112 -1.77 -7.48 -7.68
CA PHE A 112 -1.05 -8.73 -7.95
C PHE A 112 0.24 -8.84 -7.13
N GLY A 113 0.40 -8.04 -6.08
CA GLY A 113 1.46 -8.24 -5.11
C GLY A 113 1.16 -9.46 -4.23
N LEU A 114 2.21 -10.01 -3.64
CA LEU A 114 2.10 -11.09 -2.68
C LEU A 114 2.73 -10.64 -1.36
N SER A 115 2.07 -10.97 -0.25
CA SER A 115 2.70 -10.90 1.07
C SER A 115 3.98 -11.74 1.12
N SER A 116 4.85 -11.48 2.10
CA SER A 116 6.17 -12.14 2.22
C SER A 116 6.09 -13.67 2.30
N ASN A 117 5.02 -14.21 2.91
CA ASN A 117 4.74 -15.64 3.01
C ASN A 117 3.96 -16.20 1.82
N GLY A 118 3.56 -15.37 0.86
CA GLY A 118 2.82 -15.77 -0.34
C GLY A 118 1.34 -16.13 -0.12
N LEU A 119 0.80 -15.97 1.09
CA LEU A 119 -0.56 -16.40 1.42
C LEU A 119 -1.63 -15.39 1.02
N ILE A 120 -1.27 -14.11 0.97
CA ILE A 120 -2.18 -13.01 0.60
C ILE A 120 -1.80 -12.49 -0.79
N LEU A 121 -2.77 -12.52 -1.70
CA LEU A 121 -2.73 -11.89 -3.02
C LEU A 121 -3.40 -10.52 -2.98
N GLY A 122 -2.68 -9.52 -3.46
CA GLY A 122 -3.14 -8.13 -3.46
C GLY A 122 -3.27 -7.56 -2.05
N VAL A 123 -3.92 -6.40 -1.96
CA VAL A 123 -4.18 -5.68 -0.71
C VAL A 123 -5.60 -5.12 -0.71
N SER A 124 -6.15 -4.89 0.46
CA SER A 124 -7.47 -4.27 0.61
C SER A 124 -7.45 -2.77 0.32
N ALA A 125 -6.35 -2.09 0.66
CA ALA A 125 -6.18 -0.67 0.42
C ALA A 125 -4.74 -0.30 0.03
N VAL A 126 -4.61 0.62 -0.91
CA VAL A 126 -3.41 1.42 -1.17
C VAL A 126 -3.62 2.75 -0.47
N VAL A 127 -2.69 3.14 0.39
CA VAL A 127 -2.79 4.35 1.19
C VAL A 127 -1.76 5.37 0.73
N THR A 128 -2.23 6.56 0.34
CA THR A 128 -1.38 7.63 -0.21
C THR A 128 -1.88 9.01 0.20
N PHE A 129 -0.99 10.00 0.28
CA PHE A 129 -1.38 11.42 0.36
C PHE A 129 -1.57 12.06 -1.02
N ASP A 130 -1.25 11.35 -2.11
CA ASP A 130 -1.35 11.84 -3.48
C ASP A 130 -2.82 11.89 -3.95
N ARG A 131 -3.44 13.07 -3.80
CA ARG A 131 -4.82 13.31 -4.27
C ARG A 131 -4.98 13.16 -5.78
N PRO A 132 -4.08 13.67 -6.64
CA PRO A 132 -4.11 13.36 -8.07
C PRO A 132 -4.19 11.87 -8.38
N MET A 133 -3.42 11.01 -7.71
CA MET A 133 -3.49 9.56 -7.87
C MET A 133 -4.88 9.01 -7.50
N ILE A 134 -5.45 9.45 -6.36
CA ILE A 134 -6.78 9.03 -5.91
C ILE A 134 -7.84 9.42 -6.94
N HIS A 135 -7.90 10.69 -7.34
CA HIS A 135 -8.90 11.17 -8.30
C HIS A 135 -8.79 10.48 -9.65
N ASN A 136 -7.56 10.23 -10.15
CA ASN A 136 -7.36 9.50 -11.39
C ASN A 136 -7.83 8.04 -11.26
N PHE A 137 -7.57 7.40 -10.12
CA PHE A 137 -8.03 6.05 -9.87
C PHE A 137 -9.56 5.95 -9.84
N GLU A 138 -10.23 6.88 -9.16
CA GLU A 138 -11.69 6.98 -9.11
C GLU A 138 -12.28 7.22 -10.50
N ALA A 139 -11.74 8.17 -11.27
CA ALA A 139 -12.18 8.47 -12.62
C ALA A 139 -12.06 7.27 -13.58
N GLN A 140 -11.04 6.42 -13.38
CA GLN A 140 -10.81 5.24 -14.23
C GLN A 140 -11.37 3.94 -13.64
N GLN A 141 -11.99 3.97 -12.44
CA GLN A 141 -12.30 2.77 -11.65
C GLN A 141 -13.11 1.73 -12.42
N ALA A 142 -14.22 2.15 -13.05
CA ALA A 142 -15.09 1.24 -13.81
C ALA A 142 -14.38 0.61 -15.04
N LYS A 143 -13.49 1.37 -15.69
CA LYS A 143 -12.70 0.87 -16.83
C LYS A 143 -11.65 -0.13 -16.36
N VAL A 144 -10.92 0.21 -15.30
CA VAL A 144 -9.88 -0.64 -14.73
C VAL A 144 -10.47 -1.93 -14.17
N PHE A 145 -11.61 -1.85 -13.47
CA PHE A 145 -12.30 -3.02 -12.93
C PHE A 145 -12.67 -4.01 -14.03
N ARG A 146 -13.34 -3.56 -15.10
CA ARG A 146 -13.68 -4.42 -16.24
C ARG A 146 -12.44 -5.07 -16.88
N ARG A 147 -11.34 -4.32 -17.01
CA ARG A 147 -10.06 -4.85 -17.53
C ARG A 147 -9.43 -5.89 -16.60
N LEU A 148 -9.53 -5.70 -15.29
CA LEU A 148 -9.03 -6.68 -14.31
C LEU A 148 -9.87 -7.95 -14.37
N THR A 149 -11.20 -7.85 -14.30
CA THR A 149 -12.10 -9.01 -14.33
C THR A 149 -11.87 -9.86 -15.59
N ALA A 150 -11.81 -9.22 -16.77
CA ALA A 150 -11.53 -9.91 -18.02
C ALA A 150 -10.13 -10.57 -18.03
N MET A 151 -9.15 -9.99 -17.33
CA MET A 151 -7.82 -10.59 -17.18
C MET A 151 -7.86 -11.80 -16.25
N ALA A 152 -8.39 -11.61 -15.04
CA ALA A 152 -8.35 -12.54 -13.93
C ALA A 152 -9.13 -13.81 -14.22
N ALA A 153 -10.25 -13.72 -14.95
CA ALA A 153 -11.05 -14.87 -15.36
C ALA A 153 -10.29 -15.94 -16.17
N GLN A 154 -9.12 -15.59 -16.73
CA GLN A 154 -8.28 -16.50 -17.54
C GLN A 154 -7.02 -16.96 -16.79
N LEU A 155 -6.83 -16.55 -15.53
CA LEU A 155 -5.62 -16.84 -14.76
C LEU A 155 -5.86 -18.05 -13.85
N PRO A 156 -4.82 -18.86 -13.58
CA PRO A 156 -4.91 -19.91 -12.57
C PRO A 156 -5.01 -19.31 -11.17
N SER A 157 -5.60 -20.07 -10.24
CA SER A 157 -5.55 -19.77 -8.81
C SER A 157 -4.09 -19.60 -8.33
N PRO A 158 -3.80 -18.68 -7.40
CA PRO A 158 -4.73 -17.76 -6.74
C PRO A 158 -5.04 -16.49 -7.57
N TYR A 159 -4.42 -16.32 -8.74
CA TYR A 159 -4.48 -15.05 -9.49
C TYR A 159 -5.84 -14.75 -10.12
N SER A 160 -6.71 -15.74 -10.23
CA SER A 160 -8.13 -15.57 -10.57
C SER A 160 -8.87 -14.69 -9.55
N ASP A 161 -8.38 -14.66 -8.31
CA ASP A 161 -9.05 -14.01 -7.18
C ASP A 161 -8.51 -12.58 -6.94
N ALA A 162 -7.68 -12.08 -7.86
CA ALA A 162 -7.12 -10.73 -7.77
C ALA A 162 -8.23 -9.68 -7.80
N ALA A 163 -8.20 -8.77 -6.83
CA ALA A 163 -9.14 -7.67 -6.70
C ALA A 163 -8.43 -6.31 -6.79
N LEU A 164 -9.16 -5.27 -7.21
CA LEU A 164 -8.65 -3.92 -7.11
C LEU A 164 -8.63 -3.46 -5.65
N PRO A 165 -7.56 -2.80 -5.19
CA PRO A 165 -7.55 -2.18 -3.89
C PRO A 165 -8.45 -0.95 -3.88
N ARG A 166 -8.91 -0.54 -2.69
CA ARG A 166 -9.34 0.85 -2.46
C ARG A 166 -8.10 1.74 -2.49
N VAL A 167 -8.18 2.95 -3.04
CA VAL A 167 -7.08 3.94 -2.96
C VAL A 167 -7.58 5.07 -2.07
N LEU A 168 -6.93 5.28 -0.92
CA LEU A 168 -7.45 6.11 0.15
C LEU A 168 -6.36 7.00 0.74
N THR A 169 -6.76 8.13 1.32
CA THR A 169 -5.87 8.83 2.26
C THR A 169 -5.80 8.09 3.60
N PRO A 170 -4.78 8.35 4.44
CA PRO A 170 -4.77 7.84 5.80
C PRO A 170 -6.01 8.23 6.61
N ASP A 171 -6.55 9.43 6.41
CA ASP A 171 -7.73 9.91 7.13
C ASP A 171 -8.99 9.11 6.74
N ASP A 172 -9.21 8.90 5.44
CA ASP A 172 -10.34 8.10 4.94
C ASP A 172 -10.31 6.65 5.45
N LEU A 173 -9.10 6.06 5.49
CA LEU A 173 -8.92 4.72 6.00
C LEU A 173 -9.17 4.66 7.52
N LEU A 174 -8.70 5.64 8.27
CA LEU A 174 -8.93 5.74 9.72
C LEU A 174 -10.40 6.02 10.07
N ALA A 175 -11.14 6.72 9.21
CA ALA A 175 -12.57 7.00 9.37
C ALA A 175 -13.47 5.79 9.08
N THR A 176 -12.95 4.75 8.42
CA THR A 176 -13.71 3.53 8.13
C THR A 176 -14.02 2.78 9.44
N LYS A 177 -15.29 2.78 9.87
CA LYS A 177 -15.77 2.01 11.02
C LYS A 177 -15.67 0.51 10.71
N ARG A 178 -15.15 -0.28 11.68
CA ARG A 178 -15.39 -1.72 11.75
C ARG A 178 -16.64 -1.93 12.59
#